data_AF-A0A7C2W9Y7-F1
#
_entry.id   AF-A0A7C2W9Y7-F1
#
_cell.length_a   1.000
_cell.length_b   1.000
_cell.length_c   1.000
_cell.angle_alpha   90.00
_cell.angle_beta   90.00
_cell.angle_gamma   90.00
#
_symmetry.space_group_name_H-M   'P 1'
#
loop_
_entity.id
_entity.type
_entity.pdbx_description
1 polymer ?
#
loop_
_entity_poly.entity_id
_entity_poly.type
_entity_poly.pdbx_seq_one_letter_code
_entity_poly.pdbx_strand_id
1 'polypeptide(L)'
;MNLDRDEPERGTFTIIGERLTPRLAWCAEGLRQELQRRGHEFFERPIPDIRLVLSVFPHDKPQQYRRKAQATFVVGITELPEQPSDVLVAGYPYLLRALANLVILLLPGQEGIEAHFITLERGHYTVRHRPGRDDDFFAEIYERLHPLASSRLVINNIFRTDLEPELWNGDEITEQISRAGKRLDAMNLLPAPFPVHEILTERELRHVKRLYGLGGLSYGNLSARKDRNRFWMSASGVNKAKLEVIGQDILLVSGFDPAIPAIILSVPPHVQPRRVSVDAIEHWMIYQQHPEIGAIVHVHAWMEGIRSTEINYPCGTIELAQAVSRLLAQEPDPSRAVIGLKNHGVTITGRSMDEIFERIEGKIIPQVPMS
;
A
#
# COMPACT_ATOMS: atom_id res chain seq x y z
N MET A 1 15.89 18.91 3.34
CA MET A 1 16.04 18.11 4.56
C MET A 1 16.57 16.75 4.11
N ASN A 2 17.75 16.35 4.57
CA ASN A 2 18.44 15.15 4.07
C ASN A 2 17.76 13.89 4.64
N LEU A 3 16.77 13.36 3.92
CA LEU A 3 16.12 12.08 4.21
C LEU A 3 16.90 10.89 3.60
N ASP A 4 18.03 11.17 2.95
CA ASP A 4 18.89 10.22 2.22
C ASP A 4 19.91 9.52 3.13
N ARG A 5 19.46 8.91 4.22
CA ARG A 5 20.30 7.89 4.89
C ARG A 5 20.05 6.54 4.23
N ASP A 6 20.88 6.24 3.24
CA ASP A 6 21.02 4.94 2.56
C ASP A 6 21.65 3.84 3.46
N GLU A 7 21.50 3.91 4.78
CA GLU A 7 21.80 2.74 5.61
C GLU A 7 20.64 1.75 5.47
N PRO A 8 20.88 0.44 5.23
CA PRO A 8 19.80 -0.54 5.29
C PRO A 8 19.22 -0.49 6.71
N GLU A 9 18.04 0.13 6.85
CA GLU A 9 17.43 0.30 8.15
C GLU A 9 17.18 -1.08 8.76
N ARG A 10 17.97 -1.40 9.80
CA ARG A 10 17.84 -2.60 10.62
C ARG A 10 16.47 -2.54 11.30
N GLY A 11 15.61 -3.51 11.02
CA GLY A 11 14.28 -3.63 11.59
C GLY A 11 14.23 -4.62 12.74
N THR A 12 13.14 -4.58 13.49
CA THR A 12 12.82 -5.58 14.52
C THR A 12 11.78 -6.56 13.97
N PHE A 13 11.95 -7.84 14.26
CA PHE A 13 10.98 -8.85 13.83
C PHE A 13 10.73 -9.94 14.87
N THR A 14 9.58 -10.59 14.76
CA THR A 14 9.18 -11.72 15.59
C THR A 14 8.47 -12.76 14.74
N ILE A 15 8.42 -14.00 15.25
CA ILE A 15 7.71 -15.11 14.62
C ILE A 15 6.67 -15.60 15.62
N ILE A 16 5.41 -15.67 15.19
CA ILE A 16 4.31 -16.16 16.01
C ILE A 16 3.63 -17.35 15.34
N GLY A 17 2.90 -18.11 16.15
CA GLY A 17 2.03 -19.19 15.68
C GLY A 17 2.67 -20.57 15.67
N GLU A 18 1.87 -21.55 15.28
CA GLU A 18 2.22 -22.97 15.41
C GLU A 18 2.97 -23.47 14.17
N ARG A 19 4.17 -24.02 14.39
CA ARG A 19 5.02 -24.62 13.35
C ARG A 19 4.74 -26.12 13.25
N LEU A 20 3.50 -26.47 12.92
CA LEU A 20 2.99 -27.84 13.04
C LEU A 20 3.63 -28.83 12.08
N THR A 21 4.08 -28.37 10.90
CA THR A 21 4.64 -29.24 9.87
C THR A 21 6.13 -28.98 9.68
N PRO A 22 6.91 -30.00 9.22
CA PRO A 22 8.33 -29.81 8.94
C PRO A 22 8.60 -28.69 7.94
N ARG A 23 7.72 -28.50 6.94
CA ARG A 23 7.86 -27.46 5.91
C ARG A 23 7.66 -26.06 6.48
N LEU A 24 6.63 -25.84 7.31
CA LEU A 24 6.43 -24.55 7.97
C LEU A 24 7.54 -24.24 8.97
N ALA A 25 8.02 -25.24 9.70
CA ALA A 25 9.16 -25.09 10.61
C ALA A 25 10.44 -24.71 9.86
N TRP A 26 10.73 -25.40 8.75
CA TRP A 26 11.87 -25.12 7.87
C TRP A 26 11.81 -23.70 7.30
N CYS A 27 10.67 -23.30 6.73
CA CYS A 27 10.51 -21.96 6.17
C CYS A 27 10.66 -20.87 7.23
N ALA A 28 10.03 -21.04 8.40
CA ALA A 28 10.13 -20.07 9.50
C ALA A 28 11.56 -19.90 10.00
N GLU A 29 12.32 -20.99 10.14
CA GLU A 29 13.71 -20.93 10.60
C GLU A 29 14.65 -20.36 9.53
N GLY A 30 14.49 -20.74 8.26
CA GLY A 30 15.29 -20.18 7.16
C GLY A 30 15.10 -18.67 7.01
N LEU A 31 13.85 -18.18 7.11
CA LEU A 31 13.58 -16.74 7.12
C LEU A 31 14.13 -16.04 8.36
N ARG A 32 14.08 -16.68 9.53
CA ARG A 32 14.68 -16.14 10.76
C ARG A 32 16.18 -15.90 10.56
N GLN A 33 16.87 -16.93 10.07
CA GLN A 33 18.32 -16.89 9.85
C GLN A 33 18.69 -15.83 8.81
N GLU A 34 17.97 -15.77 7.69
CA GLU A 34 18.25 -14.77 6.66
C GLU A 34 17.99 -13.34 7.14
N LEU A 35 16.88 -13.08 7.85
CA LEU A 35 16.59 -11.77 8.45
C LEU A 35 17.70 -11.35 9.43
N GLN A 36 18.14 -12.26 10.31
CA GLN A 36 19.24 -11.99 11.25
C GLN A 36 20.57 -11.76 10.53
N ARG A 37 20.88 -12.55 9.48
CA ARG A 37 22.08 -12.39 8.65
C ARG A 37 22.13 -11.02 7.99
N ARG A 38 20.96 -10.48 7.61
CA ARG A 38 20.79 -9.14 7.03
C ARG A 38 20.75 -8.02 8.09
N GLY A 39 20.91 -8.35 9.37
CA GLY A 39 21.05 -7.40 10.46
C GLY A 39 19.75 -7.00 11.17
N HIS A 40 18.63 -7.69 10.91
CA HIS A 40 17.38 -7.48 11.64
C HIS A 40 17.44 -8.13 13.02
N GLU A 41 16.83 -7.48 14.01
CA GLU A 41 16.83 -7.94 15.40
C GLU A 41 15.60 -8.82 15.68
N PHE A 42 15.85 -10.06 16.16
CA PHE A 42 14.80 -11.02 16.49
C PHE A 42 14.35 -10.90 17.94
N PHE A 43 13.04 -10.83 18.17
CA PHE A 43 12.43 -10.90 19.49
C PHE A 43 11.56 -12.15 19.62
N GLU A 44 11.75 -12.93 20.69
CA GLU A 44 10.95 -14.12 20.97
C GLU A 44 9.46 -13.82 21.17
N ARG A 45 9.14 -12.61 21.65
CA ARG A 45 7.77 -12.14 21.84
C ARG A 45 7.60 -10.78 21.18
N PRO A 46 6.40 -10.46 20.65
CA PRO A 46 6.15 -9.15 20.07
C PRO A 46 6.31 -8.02 21.09
N ILE A 47 7.21 -7.08 20.79
CA ILE A 47 7.34 -5.80 21.50
C ILE A 47 6.33 -4.78 20.95
N PRO A 48 6.01 -3.68 21.67
CA PRO A 48 4.97 -2.73 21.26
C PRO A 48 5.14 -2.12 19.87
N ASP A 49 6.37 -1.86 19.44
CA ASP A 49 6.76 -1.20 18.19
C ASP A 49 7.47 -2.15 17.21
N ILE A 50 7.17 -3.45 17.30
CA ILE A 50 7.73 -4.45 16.38
C ILE A 50 7.43 -4.07 14.91
N ARG A 51 8.46 -4.08 14.04
CA ARG A 51 8.30 -3.69 12.63
C ARG A 51 7.67 -4.81 11.79
N LEU A 52 8.16 -6.04 11.94
CA LEU A 52 7.72 -7.18 11.14
C LEU A 52 7.27 -8.36 12.01
N VAL A 53 6.13 -8.94 11.66
CA VAL A 53 5.62 -10.16 12.30
C VAL A 53 5.43 -11.23 11.25
N LEU A 54 6.16 -12.34 11.37
CA LEU A 54 5.91 -13.55 10.59
C LEU A 54 4.88 -14.40 11.34
N SER A 55 3.64 -14.41 10.85
CA SER A 55 2.52 -15.19 11.41
C SER A 55 2.43 -16.53 10.69
N VAL A 56 2.90 -17.60 11.34
CA VAL A 56 2.91 -18.95 10.78
C VAL A 56 1.67 -19.70 11.27
N PHE A 57 0.89 -20.26 10.34
CA PHE A 57 -0.35 -20.95 10.70
C PHE A 57 -0.69 -22.08 9.73
N PRO A 58 -1.41 -23.12 10.19
CA PRO A 58 -1.95 -24.13 9.29
C PRO A 58 -3.10 -23.55 8.46
N HIS A 59 -3.26 -24.05 7.23
CA HIS A 59 -4.19 -23.47 6.24
C HIS A 59 -5.67 -23.54 6.66
N ASP A 60 -6.03 -24.44 7.58
CA ASP A 60 -7.39 -24.62 8.11
C ASP A 60 -7.66 -23.76 9.36
N LYS A 61 -6.61 -23.21 10.00
CA LYS A 61 -6.71 -22.35 11.19
C LYS A 61 -5.84 -21.10 11.05
N PRO A 62 -6.22 -20.16 10.17
CA PRO A 62 -5.49 -18.91 10.02
C PRO A 62 -5.42 -18.12 11.32
N GLN A 63 -4.22 -17.62 11.63
CA GLN A 63 -3.95 -16.92 12.88
C GLN A 63 -3.97 -15.41 12.70
N GLN A 64 -4.90 -14.75 13.39
CA GLN A 64 -4.98 -13.29 13.45
C GLN A 64 -3.86 -12.72 14.32
N TYR A 65 -3.16 -11.71 13.81
CA TYR A 65 -2.33 -10.85 14.63
C TYR A 65 -2.90 -9.43 14.71
N ARG A 66 -3.27 -9.00 15.92
CA ARG A 66 -3.72 -7.63 16.16
C ARG A 66 -2.51 -6.75 16.45
N ARG A 67 -2.21 -5.84 15.52
CA ARG A 67 -1.13 -4.87 15.62
C ARG A 67 -1.29 -3.98 16.85
N LYS A 68 -0.21 -3.79 17.61
CA LYS A 68 -0.15 -2.82 18.72
C LYS A 68 0.30 -1.43 18.26
N ALA A 69 1.11 -1.38 17.20
CA ALA A 69 1.54 -0.16 16.52
C ALA A 69 1.06 -0.16 15.07
N GLN A 70 0.74 1.03 14.54
CA GLN A 70 0.27 1.16 13.17
C GLN A 70 1.35 0.80 12.12
N ALA A 71 2.63 0.97 12.46
CA ALA A 71 3.78 0.67 11.61
C ALA A 71 4.18 -0.82 11.59
N THR A 72 3.43 -1.70 12.26
CA THR A 72 3.72 -3.14 12.24
C THR A 72 3.18 -3.80 10.98
N PHE A 73 4.07 -4.37 10.17
CA PHE A 73 3.74 -5.22 9.03
C PHE A 73 3.59 -6.69 9.46
N VAL A 74 2.59 -7.36 8.90
CA VAL A 74 2.30 -8.77 9.18
C VAL A 74 2.42 -9.57 7.90
N VAL A 75 3.24 -10.61 7.93
CA VAL A 75 3.39 -11.59 6.83
C VAL A 75 2.78 -12.90 7.30
N GLY A 76 1.71 -13.33 6.65
CA GLY A 76 1.12 -14.65 6.88
C GLY A 76 1.92 -15.72 6.13
N ILE A 77 2.25 -16.82 6.78
CA ILE A 77 2.96 -17.95 6.18
C ILE A 77 2.14 -19.21 6.41
N THR A 78 1.74 -19.84 5.31
CA THR A 78 0.99 -21.10 5.36
C THR A 78 1.35 -21.96 4.16
N GLU A 79 0.84 -23.18 4.14
CA GLU A 79 1.10 -24.15 3.08
C GLU A 79 -0.18 -24.87 2.68
N LEU A 80 -0.27 -25.29 1.41
CA LEU A 80 -1.29 -26.22 0.96
C LEU A 80 -0.65 -27.56 0.57
N PRO A 81 -1.39 -28.67 0.75
CA PRO A 81 -0.90 -30.00 0.36
C PRO A 81 -0.80 -30.16 -1.16
N GLU A 82 -1.62 -29.42 -1.92
CA GLU A 82 -1.72 -29.50 -3.37
C GLU A 82 -1.75 -28.10 -3.99
N GLN A 83 -1.36 -28.00 -5.27
CA GLN A 83 -1.40 -26.76 -6.01
C GLN A 83 -2.85 -26.45 -6.44
N PRO A 84 -3.42 -25.29 -6.06
CA PRO A 84 -4.75 -24.90 -6.49
C PRO A 84 -4.75 -24.50 -7.98
N SER A 85 -5.93 -24.55 -8.61
CA SER A 85 -6.12 -24.09 -10.00
C SER A 85 -5.85 -22.59 -10.16
N ASP A 86 -6.17 -21.80 -9.13
CA ASP A 86 -5.86 -20.37 -9.05
C ASP A 86 -5.26 -20.05 -7.67
N VAL A 87 -3.96 -19.80 -7.66
CA VAL A 87 -3.18 -19.49 -6.45
C VAL A 87 -3.62 -18.18 -5.81
N LEU A 88 -3.95 -17.16 -6.61
CA LEU A 88 -4.36 -15.86 -6.11
C LEU A 88 -5.72 -15.99 -5.41
N VAL A 89 -6.70 -16.65 -6.04
CA VAL A 89 -8.04 -16.88 -5.46
C VAL A 89 -7.94 -17.72 -4.19
N ALA A 90 -7.13 -18.78 -4.20
CA ALA A 90 -6.96 -19.65 -3.04
C ALA A 90 -6.28 -18.92 -1.87
N GLY A 91 -5.27 -18.09 -2.16
CA GLY A 91 -4.44 -17.48 -1.12
C GLY A 91 -4.94 -16.13 -0.59
N TYR A 92 -5.69 -15.36 -1.39
CA TYR A 92 -6.18 -14.03 -0.99
C TYR A 92 -7.00 -14.02 0.31
N PRO A 93 -7.88 -14.99 0.61
CA PRO A 93 -8.60 -15.05 1.89
C PRO A 93 -7.68 -15.06 3.11
N TYR A 94 -6.48 -15.61 3.00
CA TYR A 94 -5.52 -15.65 4.12
C TYR A 94 -5.00 -14.28 4.50
N LEU A 95 -4.89 -13.32 3.56
CA LEU A 95 -4.56 -11.93 3.88
C LEU A 95 -5.53 -11.36 4.91
N LEU A 96 -6.81 -11.65 4.71
CA LEU A 96 -7.89 -11.10 5.53
C LEU A 96 -8.10 -11.89 6.81
N ARG A 97 -8.02 -13.21 6.75
CA ARG A 97 -8.19 -14.07 7.92
C ARG A 97 -7.02 -13.97 8.90
N ALA A 98 -5.80 -13.75 8.40
CA ALA A 98 -4.60 -13.55 9.22
C ALA A 98 -4.29 -12.07 9.53
N LEU A 99 -5.04 -11.14 8.93
CA LEU A 99 -4.79 -9.69 8.99
C LEU A 99 -3.42 -9.30 8.43
N ALA A 100 -2.92 -10.07 7.47
CA ALA A 100 -1.61 -9.90 6.88
C ALA A 100 -1.59 -8.80 5.80
N ASN A 101 -0.46 -8.11 5.69
CA ASN A 101 -0.14 -7.24 4.55
C ASN A 101 0.26 -8.08 3.33
N LEU A 102 0.90 -9.23 3.58
CA LEU A 102 1.40 -10.15 2.57
C LEU A 102 1.20 -11.58 3.06
N VAL A 103 0.83 -12.50 2.17
CA VAL A 103 0.82 -13.93 2.44
C VAL A 103 1.87 -14.63 1.58
N ILE A 104 2.67 -15.48 2.21
CA ILE A 104 3.52 -16.48 1.57
C ILE A 104 2.81 -17.82 1.65
N LEU A 105 2.39 -18.33 0.50
CA LEU A 105 1.77 -19.64 0.34
C LEU A 105 2.81 -20.63 -0.20
N LEU A 106 3.20 -21.59 0.62
CA LEU A 106 4.12 -22.65 0.24
C LEU A 106 3.35 -23.76 -0.46
N LEU A 107 3.65 -24.00 -1.74
CA LEU A 107 3.01 -25.00 -2.58
C LEU A 107 4.01 -26.05 -3.08
N PRO A 108 3.58 -27.30 -3.33
CA PRO A 108 4.40 -28.24 -4.07
C PRO A 108 4.54 -27.79 -5.53
N GLY A 109 5.77 -27.70 -6.04
CA GLY A 109 6.10 -27.47 -7.44
C GLY A 109 6.73 -28.71 -8.08
N GLN A 110 7.13 -28.59 -9.36
CA GLN A 110 7.68 -29.70 -10.14
C GLN A 110 9.02 -30.23 -9.59
N GLU A 111 9.90 -29.35 -9.13
CA GLU A 111 11.27 -29.68 -8.70
C GLU A 111 11.51 -29.44 -7.19
N GLY A 112 10.49 -28.96 -6.47
CA GLY A 112 10.65 -28.51 -5.08
C GLY A 112 9.48 -27.67 -4.62
N ILE A 113 9.68 -26.93 -3.53
CA ILE A 113 8.65 -26.03 -2.97
C ILE A 113 8.64 -24.71 -3.74
N GLU A 114 7.46 -24.17 -4.02
CA GLU A 114 7.28 -22.82 -4.53
C GLU A 114 6.70 -21.93 -3.43
N ALA A 115 7.30 -20.76 -3.21
CA ALA A 115 6.77 -19.71 -2.34
C ALA A 115 6.03 -18.68 -3.19
N HIS A 116 4.71 -18.67 -3.09
CA HIS A 116 3.86 -17.70 -3.77
C HIS A 116 3.49 -16.56 -2.84
N PHE A 117 3.76 -15.35 -3.28
CA PHE A 117 3.49 -14.13 -2.53
C PHE A 117 2.20 -13.53 -3.02
N ILE A 118 1.32 -13.14 -2.11
CA ILE A 118 0.02 -12.55 -2.40
C ILE A 118 -0.14 -11.28 -1.57
N THR A 119 -0.50 -10.16 -2.20
CA THR A 119 -0.72 -8.86 -1.53
C THR A 119 -2.16 -8.36 -1.70
N LEU A 120 -2.55 -7.36 -0.89
CA LEU A 120 -3.90 -6.76 -0.91
C LEU A 120 -4.22 -6.05 -2.23
N GLU A 121 -3.19 -5.64 -2.96
CA GLU A 121 -3.25 -4.99 -4.26
C GLU A 121 -3.37 -6.00 -5.41
N ARG A 122 -3.58 -7.29 -5.08
CA ARG A 122 -3.60 -8.45 -6.00
C ARG A 122 -2.24 -8.80 -6.59
N GLY A 123 -1.16 -8.38 -5.94
CA GLY A 123 0.16 -8.76 -6.38
C GLY A 123 0.39 -10.26 -6.17
N HIS A 124 0.65 -11.01 -7.25
CA HIS A 124 1.11 -12.42 -7.22
C HIS A 124 2.48 -12.58 -7.89
N TYR A 125 3.46 -13.12 -7.15
CA TYR A 125 4.76 -13.50 -7.69
C TYR A 125 5.29 -14.74 -6.97
N THR A 126 6.27 -15.43 -7.58
CA THR A 126 6.71 -16.77 -7.14
C THR A 126 8.22 -16.83 -7.02
N VAL A 127 8.69 -17.40 -5.91
CA VAL A 127 10.09 -17.80 -5.71
C VAL A 127 10.14 -19.32 -5.69
N ARG A 128 11.05 -19.93 -6.48
CA ARG A 128 11.13 -21.38 -6.62
C ARG A 128 12.34 -21.92 -5.88
N HIS A 129 12.12 -22.89 -5.00
CA HIS A 129 13.21 -23.58 -4.31
C HIS A 129 13.93 -24.51 -5.27
N ARG A 130 15.26 -24.57 -5.14
CA ARG A 130 16.12 -25.53 -5.84
C ARG A 130 16.80 -26.41 -4.81
N PRO A 131 16.80 -27.75 -4.97
CA PRO A 131 17.45 -28.65 -4.02
C PRO A 131 18.90 -28.26 -3.73
N GLY A 132 19.26 -28.17 -2.45
CA GLY A 132 20.62 -27.81 -2.00
C GLY A 132 20.96 -26.32 -2.12
N ARG A 133 19.99 -25.45 -2.43
CA ARG A 133 20.16 -24.00 -2.59
C ARG A 133 19.23 -23.22 -1.65
N ASP A 134 19.07 -23.70 -0.43
CA ASP A 134 18.21 -23.10 0.60
C ASP A 134 18.58 -21.64 0.87
N ASP A 135 19.88 -21.33 0.98
CA ASP A 135 20.35 -19.96 1.24
C ASP A 135 19.92 -18.99 0.13
N ASP A 136 20.02 -19.39 -1.13
CA ASP A 136 19.59 -18.55 -2.26
C ASP A 136 18.07 -18.35 -2.27
N PHE A 137 17.33 -19.41 -1.95
CA PHE A 137 15.87 -19.36 -1.86
C PHE A 137 15.40 -18.37 -0.78
N PHE A 138 15.98 -18.43 0.42
CA PHE A 138 15.63 -17.50 1.49
C PHE A 138 16.16 -16.09 1.23
N ALA A 139 17.32 -15.93 0.59
CA ALA A 139 17.81 -14.64 0.15
C ALA A 139 16.84 -13.98 -0.86
N GLU A 140 16.30 -14.75 -1.82
CA GLU A 140 15.32 -14.24 -2.78
C GLU A 140 13.99 -13.88 -2.11
N ILE A 141 13.50 -14.70 -1.15
CA ILE A 141 12.33 -14.34 -0.35
C ILE A 141 12.59 -13.06 0.45
N TYR A 142 13.79 -12.92 1.03
CA TYR A 142 14.16 -11.72 1.79
C TYR A 142 14.08 -10.47 0.94
N GLU A 143 14.55 -10.48 -0.31
CA GLU A 143 14.44 -9.29 -1.19
C GLU A 143 12.99 -8.84 -1.38
N ARG A 144 12.02 -9.76 -1.28
CA ARG A 144 10.58 -9.47 -1.35
C ARG A 144 10.00 -8.99 -0.02
N LEU A 145 10.57 -9.42 1.10
CA LEU A 145 10.16 -9.00 2.46
C LEU A 145 10.87 -7.72 2.93
N HIS A 146 12.06 -7.43 2.40
CA HIS A 146 12.89 -6.30 2.79
C HIS A 146 12.10 -4.98 2.80
N PRO A 147 11.29 -4.65 1.78
CA PRO A 147 10.53 -3.40 1.77
C PRO A 147 9.56 -3.30 2.96
N LEU A 148 8.92 -4.39 3.36
CA LEU A 148 8.06 -4.43 4.55
C LEU A 148 8.87 -4.28 5.84
N ALA A 149 10.08 -4.86 5.88
CA ALA A 149 10.92 -4.88 7.07
C ALA A 149 11.63 -3.52 7.33
N SER A 150 11.93 -2.77 6.27
CA SER A 150 12.74 -1.54 6.33
C SER A 150 11.94 -0.24 6.16
N SER A 151 10.70 -0.29 5.67
CA SER A 151 9.94 0.94 5.39
C SER A 151 9.43 1.68 6.62
N ARG A 152 9.34 3.00 6.50
CA ARG A 152 8.81 3.91 7.51
C ARG A 152 7.43 4.41 7.09
N LEU A 153 6.42 3.98 7.83
CA LEU A 153 5.03 4.27 7.54
C LEU A 153 4.61 5.65 8.09
N VAL A 154 4.05 6.50 7.24
CA VAL A 154 3.53 7.83 7.57
C VAL A 154 2.02 7.84 7.34
N ILE A 155 1.28 7.32 8.31
CA ILE A 155 -0.18 7.25 8.23
C ILE A 155 -0.88 8.02 9.35
N ASN A 156 -0.13 8.52 10.34
CA ASN A 156 -0.69 9.34 11.40
C ASN A 156 -1.19 10.68 10.83
N ASN A 157 -2.24 11.22 11.45
CA ASN A 157 -2.80 12.52 11.08
C ASN A 157 -2.85 13.44 12.29
N ILE A 158 -2.41 14.68 12.11
CA ILE A 158 -2.58 15.78 13.07
C ILE A 158 -3.67 16.68 12.51
N PHE A 159 -4.82 16.72 13.18
CA PHE A 159 -5.96 17.54 12.77
C PHE A 159 -5.89 18.90 13.46
N ARG A 160 -5.93 19.97 12.66
CA ARG A 160 -6.05 21.35 13.13
C ARG A 160 -7.38 21.92 12.66
N THR A 161 -8.15 22.49 13.57
CA THR A 161 -9.44 23.11 13.26
C THR A 161 -9.25 24.56 12.80
N ASP A 162 -8.31 24.78 11.89
CA ASP A 162 -7.85 26.10 11.42
C ASP A 162 -8.16 26.35 9.94
N LEU A 163 -9.00 25.51 9.33
CA LEU A 163 -9.44 25.73 7.95
C LEU A 163 -10.27 27.03 7.84
N GLU A 164 -9.96 27.84 6.84
CA GLU A 164 -10.62 29.11 6.60
C GLU A 164 -12.13 28.93 6.30
N PRO A 165 -13.03 29.77 6.85
CA PRO A 165 -14.49 29.62 6.69
C PRO A 165 -14.98 29.54 5.24
N GLU A 166 -14.35 30.31 4.35
CA GLU A 166 -14.64 30.30 2.91
C GLU A 166 -14.35 28.94 2.23
N LEU A 167 -13.51 28.10 2.83
CA LEU A 167 -13.17 26.76 2.32
C LEU A 167 -14.01 25.64 2.95
N TRP A 168 -14.87 25.93 3.93
CA TRP A 168 -15.64 24.90 4.65
C TRP A 168 -16.61 24.14 3.74
N ASN A 169 -17.06 24.76 2.66
CA ASN A 169 -17.93 24.13 1.65
C ASN A 169 -17.18 23.73 0.38
N GLY A 170 -15.86 23.86 0.38
CA GLY A 170 -15.00 23.56 -0.76
C GLY A 170 -14.78 24.77 -1.66
N ASP A 171 -13.99 24.52 -2.71
CA ASP A 171 -13.66 25.44 -3.78
C ASP A 171 -13.68 24.71 -5.14
N GLU A 172 -13.37 25.45 -6.22
CA GLU A 172 -13.31 24.90 -7.59
C GLU A 172 -12.36 23.67 -7.70
N ILE A 173 -11.32 23.62 -6.87
CA ILE A 173 -10.34 22.53 -6.86
C ILE A 173 -10.94 21.28 -6.23
N THR A 174 -11.69 21.43 -5.13
CA THR A 174 -12.44 20.31 -4.56
C THR A 174 -13.53 19.79 -5.50
N GLU A 175 -14.21 20.68 -6.25
CA GLU A 175 -15.17 20.28 -7.27
C GLU A 175 -14.49 19.47 -8.40
N GLN A 176 -13.29 19.89 -8.81
CA GLN A 176 -12.48 19.15 -9.78
C GLN A 176 -12.15 17.74 -9.28
N ILE A 177 -11.77 17.58 -8.01
CA ILE A 177 -11.54 16.25 -7.41
C ILE A 177 -12.83 15.41 -7.44
N SER A 178 -13.98 15.99 -7.10
CA SER A 178 -15.27 15.28 -7.15
C SER A 178 -15.66 14.86 -8.57
N ARG A 179 -15.39 15.68 -9.59
CA ARG A 179 -15.59 15.30 -11.01
C ARG A 179 -14.65 14.16 -11.43
N ALA A 180 -13.38 14.25 -11.06
CA ALA A 180 -12.38 13.21 -11.31
C ALA A 180 -12.79 11.87 -10.69
N GLY A 181 -13.30 11.89 -9.46
CA GLY A 181 -13.83 10.70 -8.79
C GLY A 181 -14.97 10.02 -9.55
N LYS A 182 -15.90 10.79 -10.12
CA LYS A 182 -16.97 10.26 -10.98
C LYS A 182 -16.42 9.70 -12.32
N ARG A 183 -15.38 10.31 -12.89
CA ARG A 183 -14.74 9.80 -14.12
C ARG A 183 -14.06 8.46 -13.87
N LEU A 184 -13.33 8.31 -12.77
CA LEU A 184 -12.72 7.03 -12.40
C LEU A 184 -13.77 5.92 -12.22
N ASP A 185 -14.91 6.24 -11.62
CA ASP A 185 -16.03 5.30 -11.45
C ASP A 185 -16.59 4.87 -12.80
N ALA A 186 -16.82 5.81 -13.72
CA ALA A 186 -17.28 5.53 -15.08
C ALA A 186 -16.29 4.68 -15.91
N MET A 187 -14.99 4.77 -15.59
CA MET A 187 -13.93 3.96 -16.19
C MET A 187 -13.77 2.58 -15.50
N ASN A 188 -14.59 2.25 -14.50
CA ASN A 188 -14.46 1.06 -13.64
C ASN A 188 -13.10 0.97 -12.93
N LEU A 189 -12.57 2.13 -12.52
CA LEU A 189 -11.31 2.25 -11.77
C LEU A 189 -11.54 2.44 -10.25
N LEU A 190 -12.79 2.43 -9.77
CA LEU A 190 -13.20 2.52 -8.35
C LEU A 190 -14.35 1.55 -8.01
N PRO A 191 -14.44 1.02 -6.77
CA PRO A 191 -13.48 0.13 -6.16
C PRO A 191 -13.57 -1.34 -6.60
N ALA A 192 -12.37 -1.95 -6.63
CA ALA A 192 -12.01 -3.34 -6.87
C ALA A 192 -12.45 -3.92 -8.23
N PRO A 193 -11.54 -4.06 -9.22
CA PRO A 193 -11.72 -4.96 -10.37
C PRO A 193 -11.76 -6.45 -9.98
N PHE A 194 -11.84 -6.76 -8.68
CA PHE A 194 -11.94 -8.11 -8.15
C PHE A 194 -13.23 -8.23 -7.34
N PRO A 195 -14.09 -9.22 -7.63
CA PRO A 195 -15.30 -9.47 -6.87
C PRO A 195 -14.93 -10.05 -5.50
N VAL A 196 -14.58 -9.19 -4.55
CA VAL A 196 -14.23 -9.61 -3.18
C VAL A 196 -15.38 -10.42 -2.55
N HIS A 197 -16.62 -10.20 -3.01
CA HIS A 197 -17.81 -10.98 -2.65
C HIS A 197 -17.85 -12.41 -3.23
N GLU A 198 -17.07 -12.71 -4.28
CA GLU A 198 -16.90 -14.06 -4.82
C GLU A 198 -15.83 -14.86 -4.06
N ILE A 199 -14.84 -14.22 -3.42
CA ILE A 199 -13.86 -14.93 -2.56
C ILE A 199 -14.26 -14.96 -1.09
N LEU A 200 -14.90 -13.91 -0.60
CA LEU A 200 -15.27 -13.79 0.80
C LEU A 200 -16.76 -13.97 0.98
N THR A 201 -17.11 -14.77 1.98
CA THR A 201 -18.49 -14.79 2.46
C THR A 201 -18.89 -13.39 2.97
N GLU A 202 -20.19 -13.08 2.93
CA GLU A 202 -20.71 -11.80 3.43
C GLU A 202 -20.34 -11.54 4.91
N ARG A 203 -20.19 -12.62 5.69
CA ARG A 203 -19.74 -12.57 7.09
C ARG A 203 -18.27 -12.13 7.18
N GLU A 204 -17.39 -12.71 6.37
CA GLU A 204 -15.96 -12.34 6.32
C GLU A 204 -15.79 -10.91 5.83
N LEU A 205 -16.52 -10.51 4.79
CA LEU A 205 -16.48 -9.13 4.29
C LEU A 205 -16.92 -8.12 5.36
N ARG A 206 -18.00 -8.40 6.12
CA ARG A 206 -18.42 -7.55 7.25
C ARG A 206 -17.41 -7.53 8.38
N HIS A 207 -16.68 -8.62 8.62
CA HIS A 207 -15.63 -8.69 9.63
C HIS A 207 -14.45 -7.82 9.23
N VAL A 208 -13.98 -7.94 7.99
CA VAL A 208 -12.89 -7.16 7.41
C VAL A 208 -13.21 -5.67 7.46
N LYS A 209 -14.41 -5.27 7.00
CA LYS A 209 -14.86 -3.87 7.04
C LYS A 209 -14.81 -3.29 8.47
N ARG A 210 -15.29 -4.06 9.47
CA ARG A 210 -15.23 -3.63 10.88
C ARG A 210 -13.81 -3.54 11.42
N LEU A 211 -12.97 -4.52 11.10
CA LEU A 211 -11.65 -4.65 11.70
C LEU A 211 -10.66 -3.58 11.18
N TYR A 212 -10.81 -3.18 9.92
CA TYR A 212 -10.00 -2.11 9.33
C TYR A 212 -10.66 -0.72 9.37
N GLY A 213 -11.85 -0.58 9.98
CA GLY A 213 -12.60 0.67 9.97
C GLY A 213 -12.95 1.17 8.57
N LEU A 214 -13.00 0.26 7.59
CA LEU A 214 -13.21 0.57 6.18
C LEU A 214 -14.70 0.83 5.94
N GLY A 215 -15.04 2.06 5.54
CA GLY A 215 -16.32 2.36 4.89
C GLY A 215 -16.48 1.63 3.54
N GLY A 216 -15.36 1.26 2.92
CA GLY A 216 -15.24 0.43 1.72
C GLY A 216 -13.77 0.12 1.40
N LEU A 217 -13.49 -0.87 0.55
CA LEU A 217 -12.16 -1.14 -0.02
C LEU A 217 -11.93 -0.20 -1.21
N SER A 218 -11.74 1.09 -0.95
CA SER A 218 -11.53 2.07 -2.02
C SER A 218 -10.07 2.26 -2.35
N TYR A 219 -9.64 1.56 -3.40
CA TYR A 219 -8.35 1.73 -4.06
C TYR A 219 -8.28 3.02 -4.87
N GLY A 220 -7.07 3.53 -5.07
CA GLY A 220 -6.81 4.81 -5.73
C GLY A 220 -7.13 6.03 -4.86
N ASN A 221 -6.52 7.15 -5.23
CA ASN A 221 -6.71 8.43 -4.56
C ASN A 221 -6.46 9.61 -5.51
N LEU A 222 -6.96 10.77 -5.12
CA LEU A 222 -6.96 11.99 -5.92
C LEU A 222 -6.45 13.14 -5.07
N SER A 223 -5.54 13.95 -5.60
CA SER A 223 -5.18 15.23 -4.98
C SER A 223 -4.96 16.34 -5.99
N ALA A 224 -5.26 17.59 -5.61
CA ALA A 224 -5.02 18.76 -6.43
C ALA A 224 -4.48 19.91 -5.58
N ARG A 225 -3.49 20.62 -6.11
CA ARG A 225 -2.75 21.68 -5.42
C ARG A 225 -3.65 22.88 -5.16
N LYS A 226 -3.71 23.35 -3.92
CA LYS A 226 -4.41 24.58 -3.52
C LYS A 226 -3.52 25.80 -3.67
N ASP A 227 -2.27 25.68 -3.21
CA ASP A 227 -1.26 26.72 -3.29
C ASP A 227 0.15 26.10 -3.17
N ARG A 228 1.18 26.93 -2.96
CA ARG A 228 2.57 26.48 -2.85
C ARG A 228 2.76 25.37 -1.82
N ASN A 229 2.05 25.43 -0.70
CA ASN A 229 2.31 24.58 0.46
C ASN A 229 1.16 23.62 0.80
N ARG A 230 -0.03 23.83 0.21
CA ARG A 230 -1.23 23.07 0.55
C ARG A 230 -1.88 22.43 -0.66
N PHE A 231 -2.56 21.31 -0.44
CA PHE A 231 -3.33 20.62 -1.47
C PHE A 231 -4.54 19.90 -0.88
N TRP A 232 -5.59 19.79 -1.69
CA TRP A 232 -6.78 19.00 -1.37
C TRP A 232 -6.54 17.54 -1.74
N MET A 233 -7.00 16.61 -0.90
CA MET A 233 -6.86 15.17 -1.15
C MET A 233 -8.08 14.38 -0.70
N SER A 234 -8.45 13.36 -1.47
CA SER A 234 -9.49 12.41 -1.09
C SER A 234 -9.14 11.66 0.19
N ALA A 235 -10.13 11.40 1.03
CA ALA A 235 -9.97 10.64 2.26
C ALA A 235 -9.70 9.15 2.02
N SER A 236 -9.20 8.48 3.05
CA SER A 236 -9.04 7.02 3.04
C SER A 236 -10.40 6.32 3.17
N GLY A 237 -10.61 5.26 2.38
CA GLY A 237 -11.79 4.39 2.49
C GLY A 237 -13.15 5.00 2.11
N VAL A 238 -13.20 6.23 1.57
CA VAL A 238 -14.43 6.84 1.02
C VAL A 238 -14.74 6.33 -0.38
N ASN A 239 -16.00 6.41 -0.79
CA ASN A 239 -16.39 6.22 -2.19
C ASN A 239 -16.01 7.46 -3.01
N LYS A 240 -14.98 7.36 -3.86
CA LYS A 240 -14.51 8.50 -4.68
C LYS A 240 -15.53 8.96 -5.72
N ALA A 241 -16.52 8.13 -6.09
CA ALA A 241 -17.62 8.57 -6.95
C ALA A 241 -18.57 9.57 -6.24
N LYS A 242 -18.54 9.62 -4.90
CA LYS A 242 -19.45 10.41 -4.06
C LYS A 242 -18.67 11.15 -2.96
N LEU A 243 -17.87 12.14 -3.37
CA LEU A 243 -17.15 13.04 -2.49
C LEU A 243 -17.98 14.32 -2.28
N GLU A 244 -18.51 14.51 -1.07
CA GLU A 244 -19.50 15.56 -0.80
C GLU A 244 -19.08 16.48 0.35
N VAL A 245 -18.45 15.94 1.40
CA VAL A 245 -18.24 16.66 2.67
C VAL A 245 -16.77 17.03 2.86
N ILE A 246 -16.45 18.33 2.87
CA ILE A 246 -15.11 18.81 3.19
C ILE A 246 -14.75 18.53 4.65
N GLY A 247 -13.51 18.11 4.88
CA GLY A 247 -13.03 17.62 6.16
C GLY A 247 -13.37 16.15 6.43
N GLN A 248 -14.26 15.52 5.65
CA GLN A 248 -14.53 14.06 5.74
C GLN A 248 -14.15 13.30 4.47
N ASP A 249 -14.60 13.76 3.31
CA ASP A 249 -14.40 13.10 2.02
C ASP A 249 -13.20 13.67 1.26
N ILE A 250 -12.98 14.97 1.40
CA ILE A 250 -11.83 15.71 0.86
C ILE A 250 -11.24 16.53 1.99
N LEU A 251 -9.94 16.41 2.23
CA LEU A 251 -9.22 17.09 3.32
C LEU A 251 -8.10 17.96 2.78
N LEU A 252 -7.84 19.10 3.43
CA LEU A 252 -6.72 19.97 3.09
C LEU A 252 -5.47 19.49 3.81
N VAL A 253 -4.50 18.99 3.06
CA VAL A 253 -3.15 18.70 3.56
C VAL A 253 -2.39 20.01 3.64
N SER A 254 -1.98 20.38 4.87
CA SER A 254 -1.30 21.64 5.17
C SER A 254 0.12 21.49 5.68
N GLY A 255 0.58 20.25 5.91
CA GLY A 255 1.95 20.01 6.36
C GLY A 255 2.31 18.53 6.50
N PHE A 256 3.58 18.28 6.78
CA PHE A 256 4.12 17.02 7.26
C PHE A 256 5.04 17.30 8.45
N ASP A 257 4.81 16.61 9.56
CA ASP A 257 5.69 16.65 10.73
C ASP A 257 6.66 15.46 10.67
N PRO A 258 7.97 15.68 10.53
CA PRO A 258 8.94 14.59 10.50
C PRO A 258 9.35 14.10 11.90
N ALA A 259 9.17 14.90 12.95
CA ALA A 259 9.49 14.50 14.33
C ALA A 259 8.44 13.53 14.86
N ILE A 260 7.18 13.75 14.47
CA ILE A 260 6.08 12.81 14.67
C ILE A 260 5.58 12.46 13.26
N PRO A 261 6.08 11.40 12.60
CA PRO A 261 5.81 11.08 11.20
C PRO A 261 4.30 11.07 10.87
N ALA A 262 3.76 12.23 10.54
CA ALA A 262 2.34 12.49 10.48
C ALA A 262 2.02 13.62 9.51
N ILE A 263 0.94 13.43 8.76
CA ILE A 263 0.40 14.43 7.87
C ILE A 263 -0.47 15.40 8.67
N ILE A 264 -0.23 16.69 8.49
CA ILE A 264 -1.00 17.77 9.12
C ILE A 264 -2.15 18.15 8.20
N LEU A 265 -3.35 18.19 8.77
CA LEU A 265 -4.60 18.44 8.07
C LEU A 265 -5.29 19.65 8.69
N SER A 266 -5.69 20.59 7.85
CA SER A 266 -6.57 21.70 8.23
C SER A 266 -8.01 21.33 7.91
N VAL A 267 -8.87 21.28 8.92
CA VAL A 267 -10.27 20.81 8.83
C VAL A 267 -11.24 21.83 9.42
N PRO A 268 -12.53 21.84 8.99
CA PRO A 268 -13.55 22.66 9.65
C PRO A 268 -13.73 22.27 11.12
N PRO A 269 -14.05 23.21 12.03
CA PRO A 269 -14.23 22.94 13.46
C PRO A 269 -15.47 22.09 13.79
N HIS A 270 -16.46 22.04 12.89
CA HIS A 270 -17.77 21.41 13.13
C HIS A 270 -17.92 20.04 12.46
N VAL A 271 -16.83 19.47 11.94
CA VAL A 271 -16.84 18.21 11.20
C VAL A 271 -16.01 17.19 11.98
N GLN A 272 -16.50 15.95 12.08
CA GLN A 272 -15.69 14.83 12.56
C GLN A 272 -14.83 14.32 11.39
N PRO A 273 -13.50 14.53 11.40
CA PRO A 273 -12.72 14.26 10.22
C PRO A 273 -12.47 12.77 10.02
N ARG A 274 -12.34 12.36 8.75
CA ARG A 274 -11.76 11.07 8.40
C ARG A 274 -10.25 11.20 8.24
N ARG A 275 -9.55 10.08 8.13
CA ARG A 275 -8.15 10.07 7.74
C ARG A 275 -8.02 10.44 6.26
N VAL A 276 -6.99 11.21 5.92
CA VAL A 276 -6.58 11.39 4.52
C VAL A 276 -6.07 10.07 3.93
N SER A 277 -6.00 9.96 2.60
CA SER A 277 -5.40 8.81 1.92
C SER A 277 -4.05 8.42 2.53
N VAL A 278 -3.75 7.12 2.54
CA VAL A 278 -2.47 6.60 3.05
C VAL A 278 -1.28 7.14 2.26
N ASP A 279 -1.45 7.45 0.97
CA ASP A 279 -0.40 7.98 0.10
C ASP A 279 -0.21 9.50 0.21
N ALA A 280 -0.78 10.14 1.22
CA ALA A 280 -0.63 11.59 1.41
C ALA A 280 0.85 12.02 1.54
N ILE A 281 1.72 11.18 2.10
CA ILE A 281 3.16 11.46 2.17
C ILE A 281 3.83 11.47 0.78
N GLU A 282 3.42 10.55 -0.12
CA GLU A 282 3.90 10.54 -1.50
C GLU A 282 3.50 11.83 -2.21
N HIS A 283 2.22 12.19 -2.15
CA HIS A 283 1.72 13.40 -2.79
C HIS A 283 2.34 14.67 -2.18
N TRP A 284 2.55 14.69 -0.86
CA TRP A 284 3.27 15.76 -0.19
C TRP A 284 4.69 15.93 -0.74
N MET A 285 5.48 14.85 -0.80
CA MET A 285 6.85 14.92 -1.31
C MET A 285 6.90 15.37 -2.77
N ILE A 286 6.01 14.85 -3.61
CA ILE A 286 5.90 15.26 -5.02
C ILE A 286 5.61 16.75 -5.12
N TYR A 287 4.58 17.25 -4.43
CA TYR A 287 4.22 18.67 -4.50
C TYR A 287 5.29 19.61 -3.91
N GLN A 288 6.07 19.16 -2.92
CA GLN A 288 7.18 19.95 -2.38
C GLN A 288 8.36 20.02 -3.35
N GLN A 289 8.63 18.96 -4.11
CA GLN A 289 9.75 18.91 -5.06
C GLN A 289 9.43 19.52 -6.43
N HIS A 290 8.16 19.48 -6.85
CA HIS A 290 7.72 19.86 -8.18
C HIS A 290 6.58 20.91 -8.13
N PRO A 291 6.91 22.21 -8.01
CA PRO A 291 5.92 23.29 -7.96
C PRO A 291 4.98 23.37 -9.17
N GLU A 292 5.43 22.88 -10.33
CA GLU A 292 4.70 22.85 -11.60
C GLU A 292 3.55 21.82 -11.65
N ILE A 293 3.56 20.82 -10.76
CA ILE A 293 2.50 19.80 -10.68
C ILE A 293 1.31 20.41 -9.96
N GLY A 294 0.15 20.41 -10.63
CA GLY A 294 -1.12 20.94 -10.09
C GLY A 294 -2.10 19.85 -9.65
N ALA A 295 -1.95 18.61 -10.13
CA ALA A 295 -2.80 17.49 -9.73
C ALA A 295 -2.04 16.16 -9.77
N ILE A 296 -2.49 15.21 -8.95
CA ILE A 296 -1.99 13.84 -8.91
C ILE A 296 -3.17 12.87 -8.84
N VAL A 297 -3.14 11.86 -9.70
CA VAL A 297 -4.10 10.75 -9.72
C VAL A 297 -3.33 9.45 -9.46
N HIS A 298 -3.76 8.70 -8.46
CA HIS A 298 -3.26 7.35 -8.21
C HIS A 298 -4.37 6.33 -8.48
N VAL A 299 -4.09 5.31 -9.29
CA VAL A 299 -5.03 4.23 -9.64
C VAL A 299 -4.33 2.86 -9.66
N HIS A 300 -5.08 1.82 -9.35
CA HIS A 300 -4.61 0.42 -9.38
C HIS A 300 -4.81 -0.18 -10.78
N ALA A 301 -4.17 0.45 -11.75
CA ALA A 301 -4.21 0.12 -13.16
C ALA A 301 -2.81 0.35 -13.76
N TRP A 302 -2.62 0.05 -15.04
CA TRP A 302 -1.32 0.18 -15.70
C TRP A 302 -1.36 0.98 -17.00
N MET A 303 -0.20 1.43 -17.45
CA MET A 303 0.01 2.04 -18.77
C MET A 303 1.31 1.51 -19.37
N GLU A 304 1.31 1.15 -20.65
CA GLU A 304 2.52 0.64 -21.33
C GLU A 304 3.58 1.74 -21.51
N GLY A 305 4.85 1.31 -21.55
CA GLY A 305 5.98 2.20 -21.84
C GLY A 305 6.36 3.17 -20.72
N ILE A 306 5.86 2.97 -19.50
CA ILE A 306 6.17 3.82 -18.34
C ILE A 306 7.38 3.31 -17.56
N ARG A 307 8.10 4.22 -16.91
CA ARG A 307 9.08 3.84 -15.87
C ARG A 307 8.35 3.35 -14.64
N SER A 308 8.96 2.44 -13.88
CA SER A 308 8.40 1.94 -12.62
C SER A 308 9.42 1.85 -11.52
N THR A 309 8.96 1.83 -10.27
CA THR A 309 9.80 1.44 -9.14
C THR A 309 10.35 0.02 -9.34
N GLU A 310 11.54 -0.25 -8.83
CA GLU A 310 12.12 -1.62 -8.87
C GLU A 310 11.63 -2.47 -7.70
N ILE A 311 11.26 -1.79 -6.62
CA ILE A 311 10.84 -2.35 -5.35
C ILE A 311 9.35 -2.06 -5.14
N ASN A 312 8.62 -3.05 -4.64
CA ASN A 312 7.22 -2.91 -4.20
C ASN A 312 7.20 -2.47 -2.73
N TYR A 313 7.33 -1.16 -2.51
CA TYR A 313 7.21 -0.57 -1.18
C TYR A 313 5.74 -0.48 -0.76
N PRO A 314 5.41 -0.68 0.52
CA PRO A 314 4.04 -0.47 1.01
C PRO A 314 3.58 0.98 0.81
N CYS A 315 2.28 1.14 0.54
CA CYS A 315 1.62 2.44 0.45
C CYS A 315 1.80 3.26 1.73
N GLY A 316 1.87 4.59 1.58
CA GLY A 316 2.08 5.51 2.70
C GLY A 316 3.45 5.44 3.39
N THR A 317 4.47 4.89 2.72
CA THR A 317 5.85 4.86 3.22
C THR A 317 6.69 6.00 2.64
N ILE A 318 7.70 6.45 3.40
CA ILE A 318 8.67 7.46 2.92
C ILE A 318 9.46 6.91 1.73
N GLU A 319 9.77 5.62 1.75
CA GLU A 319 10.60 4.96 0.76
C GLU A 319 9.90 4.86 -0.60
N LEU A 320 8.58 4.56 -0.60
CA LEU A 320 7.76 4.66 -1.81
C LEU A 320 7.76 6.09 -2.35
N ALA A 321 7.48 7.06 -1.48
CA ALA A 321 7.44 8.47 -1.85
C ALA A 321 8.76 8.94 -2.46
N GLN A 322 9.90 8.58 -1.87
CA GLN A 322 11.24 8.88 -2.39
C GLN A 322 11.49 8.18 -3.73
N ALA A 323 11.12 6.91 -3.87
CA ALA A 323 11.32 6.16 -5.11
C ALA A 323 10.54 6.79 -6.28
N VAL A 324 9.28 7.16 -6.06
CA VAL A 324 8.44 7.85 -7.06
C VAL A 324 9.03 9.22 -7.39
N SER A 325 9.41 10.01 -6.39
CA SER A 325 9.98 11.34 -6.61
C SER A 325 11.30 11.29 -7.40
N ARG A 326 12.16 10.30 -7.13
CA ARG A 326 13.39 10.09 -7.91
C ARG A 326 13.12 9.75 -9.37
N LEU A 327 12.07 8.98 -9.65
CA LEU A 327 11.68 8.66 -11.03
C LEU A 327 11.08 9.88 -11.73
N LEU A 328 10.22 10.64 -11.05
CA LEU A 328 9.67 11.89 -11.58
C LEU A 328 10.77 12.89 -11.95
N ALA A 329 11.81 13.03 -11.13
CA ALA A 329 12.93 13.91 -11.41
C ALA A 329 13.73 13.52 -12.68
N GLN A 330 13.58 12.28 -13.16
CA GLN A 330 14.22 11.79 -14.40
C GLN A 330 13.32 11.90 -15.63
N GLU A 331 12.05 12.28 -15.44
CA GLU A 331 11.12 12.49 -16.55
C GLU A 331 11.38 13.84 -17.24
N PRO A 332 11.24 13.92 -18.57
CA PRO A 332 11.44 15.19 -19.29
C PRO A 332 10.47 16.30 -18.87
N ASP A 333 9.25 15.92 -18.48
CA ASP A 333 8.23 16.83 -17.93
C ASP A 333 7.57 16.15 -16.71
N PRO A 334 8.05 16.43 -15.48
CA PRO A 334 7.46 15.91 -14.25
C PRO A 334 6.00 16.31 -14.07
N SER A 335 5.53 17.40 -14.70
CA SER A 335 4.13 17.82 -14.68
C SER A 335 3.21 16.99 -15.55
N ARG A 336 3.74 16.06 -16.36
CA ARG A 336 2.98 15.23 -17.29
C ARG A 336 3.49 13.79 -17.33
N ALA A 337 3.97 13.30 -16.20
CA ALA A 337 4.53 11.97 -16.06
C ALA A 337 3.46 10.92 -15.72
N VAL A 338 3.82 9.65 -15.94
CA VAL A 338 3.13 8.48 -15.39
C VAL A 338 4.21 7.55 -14.85
N ILE A 339 4.20 7.32 -13.53
CA ILE A 339 5.16 6.46 -12.86
C ILE A 339 4.44 5.19 -12.41
N GLY A 340 4.95 4.03 -12.80
CA GLY A 340 4.50 2.73 -12.34
C GLY A 340 4.99 2.44 -10.92
N LEU A 341 4.09 1.95 -10.09
CA LEU A 341 4.38 1.37 -8.79
C LEU A 341 4.37 -0.15 -8.96
N LYS A 342 5.54 -0.78 -8.83
CA LYS A 342 5.69 -2.22 -9.12
C LYS A 342 4.67 -3.05 -8.36
N ASN A 343 3.91 -3.88 -9.09
CA ASN A 343 2.92 -4.79 -8.51
C ASN A 343 1.78 -4.09 -7.73
N HIS A 344 1.56 -2.78 -7.96
CA HIS A 344 0.55 -1.98 -7.24
C HIS A 344 -0.33 -1.14 -8.17
N GLY A 345 0.23 -0.25 -9.00
CA GLY A 345 -0.56 0.70 -9.79
C GLY A 345 0.27 1.78 -10.46
N VAL A 346 -0.32 2.95 -10.68
CA VAL A 346 0.39 4.11 -11.26
C VAL A 346 0.11 5.39 -10.47
N THR A 347 1.12 6.26 -10.41
CA THR A 347 1.02 7.66 -9.98
C THR A 347 1.14 8.55 -11.21
N ILE A 348 0.11 9.35 -11.46
CA ILE A 348 -0.03 10.17 -12.67
C ILE A 348 -0.04 11.63 -12.25
N THR A 349 0.86 12.44 -12.81
CA THR A 349 0.99 13.87 -12.49
C THR A 349 0.43 14.73 -13.62
N GLY A 350 -0.09 15.91 -13.28
CA GLY A 350 -0.71 16.81 -14.25
C GLY A 350 -0.70 18.24 -13.78
N ARG A 351 -1.03 19.16 -14.69
CA ARG A 351 -1.30 20.57 -14.33
C ARG A 351 -2.69 20.74 -13.72
N SER A 352 -3.61 19.85 -14.04
CA SER A 352 -4.97 19.80 -13.53
C SER A 352 -5.49 18.37 -13.64
N MET A 353 -6.56 18.02 -12.92
CA MET A 353 -7.16 16.68 -13.08
C MET A 353 -7.67 16.49 -14.51
N ASP A 354 -8.32 17.49 -15.08
CA ASP A 354 -8.93 17.39 -16.41
C ASP A 354 -7.88 17.07 -17.47
N GLU A 355 -6.70 17.71 -17.40
CA GLU A 355 -5.56 17.41 -18.29
C GLU A 355 -5.05 15.97 -18.10
N ILE A 356 -4.98 15.49 -16.86
CA ILE A 356 -4.57 14.10 -16.59
C ILE A 356 -5.51 13.13 -17.31
N PHE A 357 -6.82 13.29 -17.12
CA PHE A 357 -7.79 12.36 -17.69
C PHE A 357 -7.83 12.41 -19.21
N GLU A 358 -7.74 13.59 -19.83
CA GLU A 358 -7.60 13.72 -21.28
C GLU A 358 -6.34 13.03 -21.81
N ARG A 359 -5.23 13.12 -21.08
CA ARG A 359 -3.94 12.54 -21.50
C ARG A 359 -3.92 11.02 -21.42
N ILE A 360 -4.58 10.42 -20.42
CA ILE A 360 -4.57 8.97 -20.17
C ILE A 360 -5.76 8.23 -20.81
N GLU A 361 -6.71 8.95 -21.39
CA GLU A 361 -7.88 8.36 -22.04
C GLU A 361 -7.46 7.33 -23.09
N GLY A 362 -8.07 6.13 -23.03
CA GLY A 362 -7.76 5.01 -23.92
C GLY A 362 -6.41 4.32 -23.70
N LYS A 363 -5.59 4.75 -22.72
CA LYS A 363 -4.25 4.19 -22.45
C LYS A 363 -4.15 3.37 -21.16
N ILE A 364 -5.15 3.48 -20.28
CA ILE A 364 -5.17 2.78 -19.00
C ILE A 364 -5.66 1.34 -19.19
N ILE A 365 -4.83 0.40 -18.78
CA ILE A 365 -5.11 -1.04 -18.74
C ILE A 365 -5.61 -1.36 -17.32
N PRO A 366 -6.83 -1.89 -17.13
CA PRO A 366 -7.42 -2.17 -15.82
C PRO A 366 -6.82 -3.42 -15.15
N GLN A 367 -5.53 -3.67 -15.39
CA GLN A 367 -4.75 -4.76 -14.83
C GLN A 367 -3.31 -4.30 -14.63
N VAL A 368 -2.72 -4.64 -13.49
CA VAL A 368 -1.31 -4.38 -13.19
C VAL A 368 -0.48 -5.58 -13.65
N PRO A 369 0.59 -5.38 -14.45
CA PRO A 369 1.50 -6.45 -14.81
C PRO A 369 2.27 -6.91 -13.59
N MET A 370 2.33 -8.23 -13.42
CA MET A 370 2.97 -8.86 -12.27
C MET A 370 4.37 -9.39 -12.67
N SER A 371 5.41 -8.93 -11.98
CA SER A 371 6.80 -9.41 -12.19
C SER A 371 7.69 -9.39 -10.93
#